data_AF-A0A7X7ITL9-F1
#
_entry.id   AF-A0A7X7ITL9-F1
#
_cell.length_a   1.000
_cell.length_b   1.000
_cell.length_c   1.000
_cell.angle_alpha   90.00
_cell.angle_beta   90.00
_cell.angle_gamma   90.00
#
_symmetry.space_group_name_H-M   'P 1'
#
loop_
_entity.id
_entity.type
_entity.pdbx_description
1 polymer ?
#
loop_
_entity_poly.entity_id
_entity_poly.type
_entity_poly.pdbx_seq_one_letter_code
_entity_poly.pdbx_strand_id
1 'polypeptide(L)'
;MADYQYPTFMPPAFDILAFDLCTKYFPASTKLNINDYDMSARYRDQTRNLLSRGKKIDLQGLQMHLFNPEQCARIAAGVSDEQAPWAVRKNLVTVDAGLPQVMSELTITSAGEGLRGEAIQSVIAHNLYRLWFSRPQMQGITWWNSVDECGAPGEPSISGVCRRDLSPKLVYHTLKHLVNEAWRTSLTSTAGEGGALSFRGFKGTYAIEWEDAEGKHKRSFDLN
;
A
#
# COMPACT_ATOMS: atom_id res chain seq x y z
N MET A 1 9.71 -33.37 27.48
CA MET A 1 9.40 -33.05 26.07
C MET A 1 10.72 -32.70 25.42
N ALA A 2 11.08 -33.36 24.31
CA ALA A 2 12.38 -33.16 23.69
C ALA A 2 12.44 -31.78 23.04
N ASP A 3 13.42 -30.97 23.42
CA ASP A 3 13.81 -29.73 22.75
C ASP A 3 14.28 -30.07 21.33
N TYR A 4 13.36 -30.00 20.37
CA TYR A 4 13.72 -30.05 18.96
C TYR A 4 14.31 -28.69 18.57
N GLN A 5 15.61 -28.53 18.79
CA GLN A 5 16.37 -27.45 18.17
C GLN A 5 16.43 -27.72 16.66
N TYR A 6 15.64 -26.98 15.89
CA TYR A 6 15.85 -26.94 14.44
C TYR A 6 17.28 -26.46 14.18
N PRO A 7 18.09 -27.16 13.36
CA PRO A 7 19.38 -26.64 12.96
C PRO A 7 19.18 -25.29 12.28
N THR A 8 19.76 -24.24 12.87
CA THR A 8 19.62 -22.81 12.55
C THR A 8 20.33 -22.36 11.27
N PHE A 9 20.58 -23.28 10.34
CA PHE A 9 21.12 -22.94 9.02
C PHE A 9 20.03 -23.06 7.98
N MET A 10 19.61 -21.91 7.45
CA MET A 10 18.82 -21.90 6.22
C MET A 10 19.63 -22.59 5.11
N PRO A 11 19.03 -23.49 4.33
CA PRO A 11 19.73 -24.15 3.23
C PRO A 11 20.38 -23.13 2.29
N PRO A 12 21.52 -23.45 1.67
CA PRO A 12 22.02 -22.65 0.56
C PRO A 12 20.92 -22.46 -0.49
N ALA A 13 20.77 -21.23 -0.99
CA ALA A 13 19.72 -20.88 -1.96
C ALA A 13 18.28 -21.19 -1.47
N PHE A 14 18.00 -21.04 -0.17
CA PHE A 14 16.66 -21.23 0.39
C PHE A 14 15.59 -20.37 -0.31
N ASP A 15 15.97 -19.19 -0.79
CA ASP A 15 15.11 -18.26 -1.53
C ASP A 15 14.65 -18.87 -2.86
N ILE A 16 15.57 -19.48 -3.61
CA ILE A 16 15.26 -20.23 -4.83
C ILE A 16 14.34 -21.41 -4.50
N LEU A 17 14.70 -22.20 -3.49
CA LEU A 17 13.92 -23.37 -3.08
C LEU A 17 12.49 -22.97 -2.69
N ALA A 18 12.31 -21.87 -1.96
CA ALA A 18 11.01 -21.38 -1.54
C ALA A 18 10.09 -21.08 -2.74
N PHE A 19 10.58 -20.34 -3.74
CA PHE A 19 9.77 -20.03 -4.94
C PHE A 19 9.48 -21.26 -5.80
N ASP A 20 10.42 -22.21 -5.89
CA ASP A 20 10.19 -23.48 -6.60
C ASP A 20 9.12 -24.33 -5.91
N LEU A 21 9.16 -24.42 -4.57
CA LEU A 21 8.14 -25.13 -3.79
C LEU A 21 6.77 -24.46 -3.92
N CYS A 22 6.70 -23.13 -3.81
CA CYS A 22 5.46 -22.38 -4.03
C CYS A 22 4.88 -22.67 -5.42
N THR A 23 5.70 -22.62 -6.46
CA THR A 23 5.24 -22.87 -7.85
C THR A 23 4.81 -24.33 -8.06
N LYS A 24 5.43 -25.28 -7.36
CA LYS A 24 5.10 -26.70 -7.44
C LYS A 24 3.78 -27.05 -6.77
N TYR A 25 3.49 -26.44 -5.62
CA TYR A 25 2.39 -26.88 -4.75
C TYR A 25 1.20 -25.92 -4.70
N PHE A 26 1.38 -24.64 -5.02
CA PHE A 26 0.25 -23.71 -5.09
C PHE A 26 -0.41 -23.69 -6.47
N PRO A 27 -1.71 -23.34 -6.54
CA PRO A 27 -2.38 -23.11 -7.82
C PRO A 27 -1.61 -22.12 -8.70
N ALA A 28 -1.62 -22.34 -10.02
CA ALA A 28 -0.94 -21.47 -10.98
C ALA A 28 -1.44 -20.01 -10.93
N SER A 29 -2.67 -19.78 -10.47
CA SER A 29 -3.27 -18.46 -10.26
C SER A 29 -2.73 -17.72 -9.04
N THR A 30 -2.02 -18.40 -8.12
CA THR A 30 -1.45 -17.78 -6.93
C THR A 30 -0.38 -16.76 -7.31
N LYS A 31 -0.52 -15.56 -6.74
CA LYS A 31 0.47 -14.49 -6.86
C LYS A 31 1.54 -14.66 -5.79
N LEU A 32 2.80 -14.63 -6.20
CA LEU A 32 3.95 -14.75 -5.29
C LEU A 32 4.57 -13.38 -5.08
N ASN A 33 4.69 -12.98 -3.81
CA ASN A 33 5.28 -11.72 -3.39
C ASN A 33 6.64 -12.00 -2.74
N ILE A 34 7.69 -11.31 -3.18
CA ILE A 34 8.92 -11.19 -2.40
C ILE A 34 8.79 -9.94 -1.52
N ASN A 35 9.28 -9.96 -0.28
CA ASN A 35 8.98 -8.90 0.68
C ASN A 35 10.18 -8.58 1.57
N ASP A 36 10.50 -7.30 1.75
CA ASP A 36 11.61 -6.86 2.60
C ASP A 36 11.41 -5.42 3.13
N TYR A 37 12.10 -5.06 4.21
CA TYR A 37 12.27 -3.69 4.69
C TYR A 37 13.43 -2.97 4.00
N ASP A 38 14.35 -3.70 3.38
CA ASP A 38 15.51 -3.12 2.68
C ASP A 38 15.07 -2.31 1.45
N MET A 39 15.14 -0.98 1.57
CA MET A 39 14.81 -0.04 0.50
C MET A 39 15.99 0.31 -0.41
N SER A 40 17.06 -0.49 -0.42
CA SER A 40 18.26 -0.27 -1.22
C SER A 40 18.30 -1.05 -2.54
N ALA A 41 19.32 -0.77 -3.34
CA ALA A 41 19.60 -1.50 -4.57
C ALA A 41 19.89 -3.00 -4.33
N ARG A 42 20.31 -3.38 -3.11
CA ARG A 42 20.57 -4.79 -2.77
C ARG A 42 19.30 -5.64 -2.92
N TYR A 43 18.18 -5.16 -2.42
CA TYR A 43 16.90 -5.85 -2.53
C TYR A 43 16.42 -5.97 -3.99
N ARG A 44 16.59 -4.90 -4.77
CA ARG A 44 16.36 -4.93 -6.22
C ARG A 44 17.21 -6.00 -6.90
N ASP A 45 18.51 -6.01 -6.63
CA ASP A 45 19.46 -6.89 -7.32
C ASP A 45 19.25 -8.36 -6.93
N GLN A 46 18.90 -8.63 -5.67
CA GLN A 46 18.45 -9.96 -5.23
C GLN A 46 17.18 -10.38 -5.99
N THR A 47 16.17 -9.52 -6.06
CA THR A 47 14.91 -9.82 -6.76
C THR A 47 15.16 -10.11 -8.23
N ARG A 48 15.97 -9.28 -8.90
CA ARG A 48 16.37 -9.49 -10.31
C ARG A 48 17.20 -10.75 -10.51
N ASN A 49 18.03 -11.16 -9.54
CA ASN A 49 18.77 -12.41 -9.59
C ASN A 49 17.83 -13.63 -9.55
N LEU A 50 16.78 -13.59 -8.74
CA LEU A 50 15.78 -14.66 -8.70
C LEU A 50 14.97 -14.72 -10.01
N LEU A 51 14.54 -13.55 -10.52
CA LEU A 51 13.86 -13.45 -11.81
C LEU A 51 14.72 -13.99 -12.97
N SER A 52 16.01 -13.66 -13.02
CA SER A 52 16.92 -14.14 -14.08
C SER A 52 17.16 -15.65 -14.03
N ARG A 53 16.95 -16.28 -12.87
CA ARG A 53 16.96 -17.74 -12.67
C ARG A 53 15.60 -18.40 -12.90
N GLY A 54 14.63 -17.66 -13.45
CA GLY A 54 13.30 -18.16 -13.81
C GLY A 54 12.35 -18.35 -12.62
N LYS A 55 12.64 -17.76 -11.45
CA LYS A 55 11.74 -17.86 -10.30
C LYS A 55 10.50 -17.00 -10.53
N LYS A 56 9.32 -17.55 -10.21
CA LYS A 56 8.04 -16.85 -10.30
C LYS A 56 7.94 -15.83 -9.15
N ILE A 57 7.98 -14.55 -9.49
CA ILE A 57 7.71 -13.44 -8.59
C ILE A 57 6.75 -12.50 -9.32
N ASP A 58 5.56 -12.28 -8.77
CA ASP A 58 4.54 -11.43 -9.37
C ASP A 58 4.53 -10.02 -8.78
N LEU A 59 4.90 -9.90 -7.50
CA LEU A 59 4.83 -8.66 -6.72
C LEU A 59 6.13 -8.45 -5.95
N GLN A 60 6.51 -7.18 -5.82
CA GLN A 60 7.59 -6.74 -4.94
C GLN A 60 6.98 -5.97 -3.75
N GLY A 61 7.04 -6.59 -2.58
CA GLY A 61 6.61 -6.04 -1.31
C GLY A 61 7.65 -5.12 -0.70
N LEU A 62 7.18 -4.00 -0.18
CA LEU A 62 7.94 -2.97 0.52
C LEU A 62 7.28 -2.79 1.88
N GLN A 63 7.93 -3.22 2.97
CA GLN A 63 7.29 -3.20 4.30
C GLN A 63 6.91 -1.78 4.73
N MET A 64 7.87 -0.87 4.68
CA MET A 64 7.75 0.56 5.03
C MET A 64 7.19 0.81 6.45
N HIS A 65 8.09 0.88 7.42
CA HIS A 65 7.77 1.18 8.81
C HIS A 65 8.29 2.55 9.24
N LEU A 66 7.40 3.36 9.81
CA LEU A 66 7.72 4.49 10.66
C LEU A 66 7.33 4.13 12.10
N PHE A 67 8.18 3.35 12.77
CA PHE A 67 7.93 2.86 14.12
C PHE A 67 8.23 3.89 15.21
N ASN A 68 9.09 4.88 14.97
CA ASN A 68 9.48 5.83 16.00
C ASN A 68 8.55 7.08 16.01
N PRO A 69 7.84 7.39 17.10
CA PRO A 69 7.04 8.61 17.20
C PRO A 69 7.82 9.90 16.94
N GLU A 70 9.09 9.96 17.37
CA GLU A 70 9.95 11.11 17.14
C GLU A 70 10.29 11.28 15.66
N GLN A 71 10.45 10.18 14.92
CA GLN A 71 10.67 10.20 13.48
C GLN A 71 9.46 10.84 12.77
N CYS A 72 8.24 10.43 13.10
CA CYS A 72 7.02 11.06 12.59
C CYS A 72 6.92 12.55 12.97
N ALA A 73 7.29 12.91 14.21
CA ALA A 73 7.31 14.31 14.65
C ALA A 73 8.32 15.15 13.85
N ARG A 74 9.51 14.62 13.57
CA ARG A 74 10.56 15.30 12.78
C ARG A 74 10.18 15.45 11.31
N ILE A 75 9.52 14.44 10.72
CA ILE A 75 8.95 14.55 9.37
C ILE A 75 7.92 15.67 9.34
N ALA A 76 6.98 15.69 10.30
CA ALA A 76 5.95 16.72 10.38
C ALA A 76 6.51 18.13 10.60
N ALA A 77 7.62 18.26 11.33
CA ALA A 77 8.32 19.51 11.56
C ALA A 77 9.20 19.97 10.38
N GLY A 78 9.31 19.17 9.30
CA GLY A 78 10.20 19.47 8.17
C GLY A 78 11.70 19.38 8.51
N VAL A 79 12.04 18.70 9.61
CA VAL A 79 13.43 18.49 10.07
C VAL A 79 14.04 17.21 9.48
N SER A 80 13.20 16.29 8.99
CA SER A 80 13.61 15.06 8.32
C SER A 80 13.05 14.96 6.91
N ASP A 81 13.92 14.64 5.95
CA ASP A 81 13.57 14.42 4.54
C ASP A 81 13.21 12.97 4.21
N GLU A 82 13.23 12.06 5.19
CA GLU A 82 13.09 10.61 4.97
C GLU A 82 11.83 10.21 4.19
N GLN A 83 10.74 10.97 4.36
CA GLN A 83 9.47 10.78 3.65
C GLN A 83 9.08 12.02 2.82
N ALA A 84 10.06 12.88 2.52
CA ALA A 84 9.86 13.96 1.58
C ALA A 84 9.54 13.39 0.19
N PRO A 85 8.72 14.08 -0.63
CA PRO A 85 8.26 13.51 -1.89
C PRO A 85 9.38 13.08 -2.86
N TRP A 86 10.53 13.74 -2.85
CA TRP A 86 11.68 13.35 -3.68
C TRP A 86 12.40 12.11 -3.12
N ALA A 87 12.52 12.00 -1.80
CA ALA A 87 13.15 10.86 -1.14
C ALA A 87 12.33 9.58 -1.38
N VAL A 88 11.01 9.65 -1.20
CA VAL A 88 10.11 8.52 -1.47
C VAL A 88 10.23 8.07 -2.93
N ARG A 89 10.19 9.01 -3.89
CA ARG A 89 10.35 8.69 -5.32
C ARG A 89 11.71 8.05 -5.63
N LYS A 90 12.80 8.60 -5.06
CA LYS A 90 14.14 8.04 -5.21
C LYS A 90 14.23 6.61 -4.68
N ASN A 91 13.68 6.36 -3.49
CA ASN A 91 13.69 5.03 -2.88
C ASN A 91 12.91 4.03 -3.72
N LEU A 92 11.71 4.40 -4.19
CA LEU A 92 10.88 3.54 -5.05
C LEU A 92 11.56 3.18 -6.38
N VAL A 93 12.31 4.12 -6.98
CA VAL A 93 13.11 3.85 -8.17
C VAL A 93 14.33 2.98 -7.85
N THR A 94 14.95 3.19 -6.69
CA THR A 94 16.14 2.45 -6.25
C THR A 94 15.85 0.96 -6.08
N VAL A 95 14.70 0.63 -5.49
CA VAL A 95 14.27 -0.77 -5.25
C VAL A 95 13.62 -1.44 -6.46
N ASP A 96 13.26 -0.69 -7.51
CA ASP A 96 12.42 -1.19 -8.61
C ASP A 96 13.06 -2.36 -9.38
N ALA A 97 12.51 -3.55 -9.17
CA ALA A 97 12.93 -4.77 -9.86
C ALA A 97 12.26 -4.98 -11.23
N GLY A 98 11.40 -4.05 -11.68
CA GLY A 98 10.59 -4.18 -12.89
C GLY A 98 9.26 -4.92 -12.64
N LEU A 99 8.84 -5.02 -11.38
CA LEU A 99 7.61 -5.69 -10.96
C LEU A 99 6.60 -4.66 -10.42
N PRO A 100 5.30 -4.99 -10.42
CA PRO A 100 4.35 -4.26 -9.60
C PRO A 100 4.75 -4.28 -8.12
N GLN A 101 4.54 -3.16 -7.44
CA GLN A 101 4.94 -2.95 -6.06
C GLN A 101 3.72 -2.88 -5.14
N VAL A 102 3.89 -3.38 -3.91
CA VAL A 102 2.89 -3.25 -2.85
C VAL A 102 3.57 -2.74 -1.58
N MET A 103 2.93 -1.79 -0.91
CA MET A 103 3.27 -1.49 0.48
C MET A 103 2.66 -2.60 1.33
N SER A 104 3.48 -3.49 1.85
CA SER A 104 3.02 -4.77 2.42
C SER A 104 2.72 -4.71 3.91
N GLU A 105 3.37 -3.81 4.65
CA GLU A 105 3.33 -3.79 6.11
C GLU A 105 3.39 -2.34 6.64
N LEU A 106 2.66 -1.43 5.97
CA LEU A 106 2.70 0.00 6.28
C LEU A 106 2.46 0.25 7.76
N THR A 107 3.44 0.85 8.42
CA THR A 107 3.24 1.39 9.77
C THR A 107 3.55 2.88 9.78
N ILE A 108 2.61 3.67 10.30
CA ILE A 108 2.84 5.07 10.63
C ILE A 108 2.41 5.24 12.08
N THR A 109 3.36 5.29 13.00
CA THR A 109 3.02 5.53 14.40
C THR A 109 2.57 6.98 14.63
N SER A 110 1.66 7.18 15.58
CA SER A 110 1.31 8.52 16.05
C SER A 110 2.53 9.23 16.65
N ALA A 111 2.66 10.54 16.39
CA ALA A 111 3.74 11.37 16.93
C ALA A 111 3.44 11.79 18.38
N GLY A 112 3.43 10.80 19.28
CA GLY A 112 2.96 10.93 20.66
C GLY A 112 1.47 10.65 20.82
N GLU A 113 0.98 10.70 22.05
CA GLU A 113 -0.43 10.45 22.37
C GLU A 113 -1.33 11.66 22.08
N GLY A 114 -2.63 11.39 21.94
CA GLY A 114 -3.66 12.41 21.78
C GLY A 114 -3.82 12.95 20.36
N LEU A 115 -4.76 13.90 20.20
CA LEU A 115 -5.25 14.36 18.90
C LEU A 115 -4.17 14.98 18.02
N ARG A 116 -3.15 15.62 18.60
CA ARG A 116 -2.05 16.21 17.82
C ARG A 116 -1.20 15.13 17.15
N GLY A 117 -0.87 14.05 17.87
CA GLY A 117 -0.12 12.93 17.32
C GLY A 117 -0.92 12.23 16.22
N GLU A 118 -2.22 12.01 16.46
CA GLU A 118 -3.13 11.42 15.46
C GLU A 118 -3.26 12.30 14.20
N ALA A 119 -3.29 13.63 14.36
CA ALA A 119 -3.34 14.55 13.22
C ALA A 119 -2.07 14.46 12.38
N ILE A 120 -0.90 14.34 13.01
CA ILE A 120 0.37 14.11 12.32
C ILE A 120 0.35 12.77 11.59
N GLN A 121 -0.07 11.69 12.24
CA GLN A 121 -0.23 10.36 11.64
C GLN A 121 -1.12 10.43 10.39
N SER A 122 -2.27 11.09 10.52
CA SER A 122 -3.26 11.30 9.45
C SER A 122 -2.68 12.07 8.27
N VAL A 123 -1.94 13.16 8.49
CA VAL A 123 -1.34 13.96 7.40
C VAL A 123 -0.21 13.20 6.69
N ILE A 124 0.64 12.49 7.44
CA ILE A 124 1.69 11.65 6.85
C ILE A 124 1.04 10.56 5.97
N ALA A 125 0.04 9.85 6.50
CA ALA A 125 -0.70 8.84 5.76
C ALA A 125 -1.35 9.42 4.50
N HIS A 126 -2.05 10.55 4.60
CA HIS A 126 -2.66 11.23 3.46
C HIS A 126 -1.67 11.47 2.32
N ASN A 127 -0.50 12.04 2.64
CA ASN A 127 0.48 12.42 1.65
C ASN A 127 1.15 11.20 1.01
N LEU A 128 1.50 10.20 1.80
CA LEU A 128 2.12 8.97 1.32
C LEU A 128 1.15 8.15 0.44
N TYR A 129 -0.08 7.96 0.89
CA TYR A 129 -1.12 7.25 0.12
C TYR A 129 -1.34 7.91 -1.25
N ARG A 130 -1.43 9.24 -1.30
CA ARG A 130 -1.58 9.96 -2.59
C ARG A 130 -0.34 9.81 -3.47
N LEU A 131 0.86 9.88 -2.90
CA LEU A 131 2.09 9.70 -3.66
C LEU A 131 2.17 8.29 -4.26
N TRP A 132 1.88 7.25 -3.47
CA TRP A 132 1.89 5.87 -3.95
C TRP A 132 0.78 5.60 -4.96
N PHE A 133 -0.43 6.08 -4.72
CA PHE A 133 -1.55 5.99 -5.65
C PHE A 133 -1.25 6.66 -7.00
N SER A 134 -0.41 7.70 -7.02
CA SER A 134 0.01 8.35 -8.27
C SER A 134 0.97 7.52 -9.14
N ARG A 135 1.45 6.35 -8.65
CA ARG A 135 2.41 5.50 -9.38
C ARG A 135 1.71 4.36 -10.10
N PRO A 136 1.92 4.19 -11.43
CA PRO A 136 1.31 3.09 -12.19
C PRO A 136 1.68 1.68 -11.70
N GLN A 137 2.87 1.50 -11.13
CA GLN A 137 3.34 0.21 -10.63
C GLN A 137 2.76 -0.17 -9.26
N MET A 138 2.14 0.77 -8.53
CA MET A 138 1.62 0.50 -7.18
C MET A 138 0.30 -0.27 -7.27
N GLN A 139 0.24 -1.46 -6.68
CA GLN A 139 -0.95 -2.33 -6.72
C GLN A 139 -1.69 -2.48 -5.40
N GLY A 140 -1.08 -2.09 -4.27
CA GLY A 140 -1.72 -2.28 -2.97
C GLY A 140 -0.96 -1.62 -1.84
N ILE A 141 -1.71 -1.30 -0.79
CA ILE A 141 -1.20 -0.81 0.49
C ILE A 141 -1.91 -1.59 1.59
N THR A 142 -1.15 -2.32 2.38
CA THR A 142 -1.60 -3.08 3.54
C THR A 142 -1.07 -2.41 4.79
N TRP A 143 -1.98 -2.02 5.70
CA TRP A 143 -1.64 -1.41 6.98
C TRP A 143 -1.29 -2.49 8.01
N TRP A 144 -0.15 -2.35 8.67
CA TRP A 144 0.30 -3.26 9.73
C TRP A 144 -0.25 -2.82 11.08
N ASN A 145 -1.04 -3.71 11.70
CA ASN A 145 -1.83 -3.47 12.93
C ASN A 145 -2.90 -2.38 12.78
N SER A 146 -4.16 -2.78 12.58
CA SER A 146 -5.27 -1.83 12.42
C SER A 146 -5.75 -1.20 13.74
N VAL A 147 -5.44 -1.80 14.88
CA VAL A 147 -5.91 -1.40 16.20
C VAL A 147 -4.71 -1.13 17.10
N ASP A 148 -4.75 0.00 17.82
CA ASP A 148 -3.73 0.33 18.82
C ASP A 148 -3.57 -0.82 19.85
N GLU A 149 -2.34 -1.02 20.33
CA GLU A 149 -1.95 -2.06 21.29
C GLU A 149 -2.17 -3.52 20.81
N CYS A 150 -2.33 -3.74 19.50
CA CYS A 150 -2.41 -5.09 18.90
C CYS A 150 -1.12 -5.53 18.18
N GLY A 151 -0.08 -4.69 18.15
CA GLY A 151 1.20 -5.02 17.52
C GLY A 151 1.99 -6.09 18.25
N ALA A 152 2.99 -6.65 17.56
CA ALA A 152 3.91 -7.60 18.16
C ALA A 152 4.75 -6.93 19.27
N PRO A 153 5.27 -7.69 20.25
CA PRO A 153 6.14 -7.14 21.29
C PRO A 153 7.33 -6.35 20.67
N GLY A 154 7.46 -5.09 21.06
CA GLY A 154 8.48 -4.17 20.54
C GLY A 154 8.01 -3.24 19.42
N GLU A 155 6.82 -3.47 18.85
CA GLU A 155 6.19 -2.56 17.91
C GLU A 155 5.47 -1.38 18.63
N PRO A 156 5.17 -0.27 17.93
CA PRO A 156 4.55 0.90 18.54
C PRO A 156 3.09 0.64 18.93
N SER A 157 2.72 1.00 20.16
CA SER A 157 1.37 0.82 20.69
C SER A 157 0.32 1.75 20.04
N ILE A 158 0.74 2.85 19.42
CA ILE A 158 -0.15 3.92 18.91
C ILE A 158 -0.12 4.05 17.37
N SER A 159 0.08 2.94 16.68
CA SER A 159 0.23 2.86 15.21
C SER A 159 -1.03 2.41 14.46
N GLY A 160 -2.08 2.03 15.16
CA GLY A 160 -3.35 1.62 14.58
C GLY A 160 -4.07 2.74 13.83
N VAL A 161 -5.03 2.33 12.99
CA VAL A 161 -6.04 3.23 12.39
C VAL A 161 -7.24 3.46 13.31
N CYS A 162 -7.43 2.57 14.28
CA CYS A 162 -8.39 2.68 15.37
C CYS A 162 -7.68 2.61 16.73
N ARG A 163 -8.29 3.24 17.75
CA ARG A 163 -7.86 3.08 19.14
C ARG A 163 -8.22 1.69 19.66
N ARG A 164 -7.77 1.37 20.87
CA ARG A 164 -8.01 0.06 21.50
C ARG A 164 -9.48 -0.32 21.61
N ASP A 165 -10.36 0.65 21.81
CA ASP A 165 -11.82 0.48 21.89
C ASP A 165 -12.51 0.41 20.51
N LEU A 166 -11.74 0.32 19.42
CA LEU A 166 -12.18 0.35 18.02
C LEU A 166 -12.76 1.69 17.56
N SER A 167 -12.70 2.74 18.39
CA SER A 167 -13.06 4.08 17.93
C SER A 167 -12.07 4.53 16.83
N PRO A 168 -12.56 5.17 15.75
CA PRO A 168 -11.70 5.58 14.65
C PRO A 168 -10.74 6.70 15.10
N LYS A 169 -9.49 6.62 14.65
CA LYS A 169 -8.53 7.73 14.74
C LYS A 169 -8.69 8.65 13.53
N LEU A 170 -8.05 9.81 13.56
CA LEU A 170 -8.09 10.76 12.43
C LEU A 170 -7.63 10.12 11.11
N VAL A 171 -6.63 9.24 11.14
CA VAL A 171 -6.14 8.53 9.96
C VAL A 171 -7.21 7.63 9.31
N TYR A 172 -8.10 7.01 10.11
CA TYR A 172 -9.21 6.21 9.56
C TYR A 172 -10.10 7.06 8.64
N HIS A 173 -10.47 8.26 9.09
CA HIS A 173 -11.32 9.17 8.32
C HIS A 173 -10.61 9.65 7.05
N THR A 174 -9.31 9.94 7.14
CA THR A 174 -8.47 10.28 5.98
C THR A 174 -8.46 9.17 4.94
N LEU A 175 -8.20 7.92 5.35
CA LEU A 175 -8.15 6.79 4.44
C LEU A 175 -9.54 6.48 3.85
N LYS A 176 -10.60 6.57 4.67
CA LYS A 176 -11.97 6.44 4.20
C LYS A 176 -12.28 7.47 3.11
N HIS A 177 -11.94 8.74 3.34
CA HIS A 177 -12.16 9.79 2.35
C HIS A 177 -11.36 9.53 1.07
N LEU A 178 -10.07 9.20 1.15
CA LEU A 178 -9.26 8.92 -0.04
C LEU A 178 -9.84 7.76 -0.86
N VAL A 179 -10.10 6.61 -0.22
CA VAL A 179 -10.48 5.37 -0.91
C VAL A 179 -11.93 5.38 -1.39
N ASN A 180 -12.86 5.92 -0.60
CA ASN A 180 -14.29 5.80 -0.89
C ASN A 180 -14.91 7.06 -1.50
N GLU A 181 -14.19 8.19 -1.48
CA GLU A 181 -14.72 9.47 -1.94
C GLU A 181 -13.78 10.09 -2.99
N ALA A 182 -12.53 10.40 -2.63
CA ALA A 182 -11.62 11.14 -3.51
C ALA A 182 -11.18 10.34 -4.75
N TRP A 183 -10.99 9.02 -4.61
CA TRP A 183 -10.59 8.12 -5.71
C TRP A 183 -11.76 7.38 -6.36
N ARG A 184 -13.00 7.75 -6.00
CA ARG A 184 -14.20 7.32 -6.70
C ARG A 184 -14.79 8.49 -7.46
N THR A 185 -15.11 8.29 -8.73
CA THR A 185 -15.75 9.33 -9.53
C THR A 185 -17.26 9.14 -9.51
N SER A 186 -17.98 10.16 -9.06
CA SER A 186 -19.43 10.29 -9.15
C SER A 186 -19.75 11.68 -9.70
N LEU A 187 -20.51 11.73 -10.80
CA LEU A 187 -20.82 12.96 -11.53
C LEU A 187 -22.27 12.91 -12.01
N THR A 188 -23.01 13.99 -11.75
CA THR A 188 -24.31 14.26 -12.38
C THR A 188 -24.15 15.50 -13.25
N SER A 189 -24.49 15.39 -14.53
CA SER A 189 -24.38 16.50 -15.48
C SER A 189 -25.43 16.39 -16.57
N THR A 190 -25.77 17.52 -17.19
CA THR A 190 -26.63 17.56 -18.38
C THR A 190 -25.76 17.33 -19.62
N ALA A 191 -26.15 16.40 -20.47
CA ALA A 191 -25.45 16.16 -21.73
C ALA A 191 -25.46 17.42 -22.62
N GLY A 192 -24.34 17.67 -23.30
CA GLY A 192 -24.20 18.77 -24.25
C GLY A 192 -24.87 18.49 -25.59
N GLU A 193 -24.54 19.32 -26.59
CA GLU A 193 -25.02 19.14 -27.96
C GLU A 193 -24.72 17.72 -28.47
N GLY A 194 -25.71 17.09 -29.11
CA GLY A 194 -25.60 15.71 -29.60
C GLY A 194 -25.50 14.64 -28.51
N GLY A 195 -25.81 14.95 -27.24
CA GLY A 195 -25.73 14.00 -26.13
C GLY A 195 -24.30 13.77 -25.59
N ALA A 196 -23.35 14.64 -25.93
CA ALA A 196 -21.96 14.48 -25.52
C ALA A 196 -21.76 14.77 -24.01
N LEU A 197 -20.99 13.93 -23.33
CA LEU A 197 -20.53 14.13 -21.96
C LEU A 197 -19.06 13.74 -21.83
N SER A 198 -18.27 14.56 -21.13
CA SER A 198 -16.86 14.31 -20.86
C SER A 198 -16.60 14.32 -19.36
N PHE A 199 -15.82 13.36 -18.87
CA PHE A 199 -15.40 13.30 -17.48
C PHE A 199 -13.98 12.74 -17.37
N ARG A 200 -13.36 12.92 -16.21
CA ARG A 200 -12.09 12.29 -15.84
C ARG A 200 -12.32 11.38 -14.65
N GLY A 201 -11.93 10.13 -14.77
CA GLY A 201 -12.01 9.15 -13.68
C GLY A 201 -10.70 8.40 -13.49
N PHE A 202 -10.66 7.56 -12.46
CA PHE A 202 -9.60 6.60 -12.21
C PHE A 202 -9.91 5.26 -12.88
N LYS A 203 -8.90 4.42 -13.08
CA LYS A 203 -9.09 3.06 -13.60
C LYS A 203 -10.12 2.29 -12.77
N GLY A 204 -11.09 1.67 -13.42
CA GLY A 204 -12.13 0.88 -12.75
C GLY A 204 -13.39 0.70 -13.57
N THR A 205 -14.35 -0.01 -13.00
CA THR A 205 -15.66 -0.25 -13.59
C THR A 205 -16.63 0.85 -13.21
N TYR A 206 -17.30 1.42 -14.20
CA TYR A 206 -18.26 2.51 -14.07
C TYR A 206 -19.66 2.07 -14.48
N ALA A 207 -20.66 2.76 -13.94
CA ALA A 207 -22.03 2.74 -14.42
C ALA A 207 -22.46 4.16 -14.75
N ILE A 208 -23.10 4.33 -15.90
CA ILE A 208 -23.77 5.56 -16.30
C ILE A 208 -25.28 5.31 -16.37
N GLU A 209 -26.05 6.26 -15.84
CA GLU A 209 -27.50 6.29 -15.87
C GLU A 209 -27.93 7.62 -16.51
N TRP A 210 -28.91 7.60 -17.42
CA TRP A 210 -29.44 8.81 -18.05
C TRP A 210 -30.93 8.67 -18.34
N GLU A 211 -31.59 9.81 -18.58
CA GLU A 211 -33.01 9.89 -18.93
C GLU A 211 -33.17 10.75 -20.19
N ASP A 212 -33.92 10.25 -21.17
CA ASP A 212 -34.27 10.93 -22.42
C ASP A 212 -35.77 10.79 -22.71
N ALA A 213 -36.22 11.14 -23.93
CA ALA A 213 -37.63 11.10 -24.30
C ALA A 213 -38.21 9.66 -24.30
N GLU A 214 -37.35 8.66 -24.46
CA GLU A 214 -37.67 7.24 -24.46
C GLU A 214 -37.69 6.63 -23.05
N GLY A 215 -37.15 7.34 -22.05
CA GLY A 215 -37.19 6.97 -20.64
C GLY A 215 -35.81 6.86 -19.99
N LYS A 216 -35.68 5.98 -18.99
CA LYS A 216 -34.44 5.81 -18.20
C LYS A 216 -33.59 4.66 -18.74
N HIS A 217 -32.30 4.89 -18.82
CA HIS A 217 -31.31 3.95 -19.34
C HIS A 217 -30.13 3.78 -18.38
N LYS A 218 -29.43 2.65 -18.50
CA LYS A 218 -28.22 2.35 -17.73
C LYS A 218 -27.23 1.52 -18.54
N ARG A 219 -25.94 1.81 -18.39
CA ARG A 219 -24.85 1.04 -19.01
C ARG A 219 -23.64 0.95 -18.09
N SER A 220 -22.91 -0.16 -18.16
CA SER A 220 -21.59 -0.30 -17.54
C SER A 220 -20.47 -0.29 -18.56
N PHE A 221 -19.31 0.22 -18.15
CA PHE A 221 -18.09 0.24 -18.95
C PHE A 221 -16.86 0.29 -18.05
N ASP A 222 -15.71 -0.13 -18.56
CA ASP A 222 -14.44 -0.04 -17.85
C ASP A 222 -13.61 1.14 -18.36
N LEU A 223 -13.06 1.91 -17.43
CA LEU A 223 -12.04 2.92 -17.71
C LEU A 223 -10.68 2.27 -17.42
N ASN A 224 -9.79 2.22 -18.41
CA ASN A 224 -8.46 1.61 -18.32
C ASN A 224 -7.38 2.62 -17.90
#